data_AF-A0A804MUZ8-F1
#
_entry.id   AF-A0A804MUZ8-F1
#
_cell.length_a   1.000
_cell.length_b   1.000
_cell.length_c   1.000
_cell.angle_alpha   90.00
_cell.angle_beta   90.00
_cell.angle_gamma   90.00
#
_symmetry.space_group_name_H-M   'P 1'
#
loop_
_entity.id
_entity.type
_entity.pdbx_description
1 polymer ?
#
loop_
_entity_poly.entity_id
_entity_poly.type
_entity_poly.pdbx_seq_one_letter_code
_entity_poly.pdbx_strand_id
1 'polypeptide(L)'
;MKKITINVVGSDAVLSLLQIEPHDYISKLFNLFTQFNNVLTDFDRDMWSYISLGYFKQIPKAGEVGSSTMPYKINPIDFENSDGNLGQLDLTDLIVLRNLGMGLGRSL
;
A
#
# COMPACT_ATOMS: atom_id res chain seq x y z
N MET A 1 -17.65 -13.49 -44.52
CA MET A 1 -16.75 -13.04 -43.43
C MET A 1 -17.07 -13.84 -42.18
N LYS A 2 -16.10 -14.54 -41.59
CA LYS A 2 -16.27 -15.23 -40.30
C LYS A 2 -16.11 -14.20 -39.17
N LYS A 3 -17.13 -14.01 -38.32
CA LYS A 3 -16.97 -13.30 -37.06
C LYS A 3 -16.22 -14.23 -36.09
N ILE A 4 -15.05 -13.78 -35.64
CA ILE A 4 -14.37 -14.34 -34.48
C ILE A 4 -14.98 -13.65 -33.26
N THR A 5 -15.60 -14.41 -32.37
CA THR A 5 -16.05 -13.93 -31.06
C THR A 5 -14.97 -14.30 -30.04
N ILE A 6 -14.30 -13.31 -29.46
CA ILE A 6 -13.40 -13.51 -28.33
C ILE A 6 -14.27 -13.44 -27.07
N ASN A 7 -14.37 -14.54 -26.33
CA ASN A 7 -14.95 -14.54 -25.00
C ASN A 7 -13.90 -13.98 -24.03
N VAL A 8 -14.06 -12.73 -23.59
CA VAL A 8 -13.28 -12.20 -22.49
C VAL A 8 -13.90 -12.73 -21.20
N VAL A 9 -13.15 -13.53 -20.45
CA VAL A 9 -13.58 -14.09 -19.18
C VAL A 9 -13.47 -12.98 -18.11
N GLY A 10 -14.61 -12.57 -17.55
CA GLY A 10 -14.66 -11.92 -16.23
C GLY A 10 -14.46 -10.41 -16.15
N SER A 11 -14.42 -9.66 -17.26
CA SER A 11 -14.46 -8.20 -17.23
C SER A 11 -15.79 -7.70 -17.76
N ASP A 12 -16.50 -6.87 -16.99
CA ASP A 12 -17.67 -6.14 -17.47
C ASP A 12 -17.27 -5.37 -18.74
N ALA A 13 -17.96 -5.61 -19.85
CA ALA A 13 -17.60 -5.06 -21.14
C ALA A 13 -17.66 -3.53 -21.10
N VAL A 14 -16.50 -2.87 -21.05
CA VAL A 14 -16.40 -1.41 -21.20
C VAL A 14 -16.58 -1.08 -22.67
N LEU A 15 -17.68 -0.39 -22.98
CA LEU A 15 -17.96 0.08 -24.35
C LEU A 15 -17.20 1.39 -24.62
N SER A 16 -15.87 1.34 -24.73
CA SER A 16 -15.07 2.49 -25.19
C SER A 16 -14.27 2.14 -26.44
N LEU A 17 -14.53 2.86 -27.53
CA LEU A 17 -13.87 2.72 -28.84
C LEU A 17 -12.45 3.35 -28.87
N LEU A 18 -11.76 3.40 -27.73
CA LEU A 18 -10.43 4.02 -27.60
C LEU A 18 -9.33 2.95 -27.65
N GLN A 19 -8.13 3.34 -28.07
CA GLN A 19 -6.97 2.43 -28.17
C GLN A 19 -6.49 1.90 -26.81
N ILE A 20 -6.81 2.62 -25.73
CA ILE A 20 -6.39 2.30 -24.36
C ILE A 20 -7.67 2.25 -23.50
N GLU A 21 -7.76 1.25 -22.63
CA GLU A 21 -8.83 1.14 -21.63
C GLU A 21 -8.85 2.37 -20.72
N PRO A 22 -10.03 2.93 -20.39
CA PRO A 22 -10.11 3.98 -19.40
C PRO A 22 -9.75 3.38 -18.03
N HIS A 23 -8.56 3.70 -17.52
CA HIS A 23 -8.00 3.18 -16.27
C HIS A 23 -8.77 3.64 -14.99
N ASP A 24 -10.01 4.10 -15.13
CA ASP A 24 -10.82 4.73 -14.07
C ASP A 24 -11.10 3.76 -12.93
N TYR A 25 -11.23 2.47 -13.24
CA TYR A 25 -11.38 1.43 -12.23
C TYR A 25 -10.07 1.23 -11.45
N ILE A 26 -8.91 1.37 -12.11
CA ILE A 26 -7.58 1.28 -11.49
C ILE A 26 -7.36 2.48 -10.56
N SER A 27 -7.74 3.68 -10.98
CA SER A 27 -7.62 4.88 -10.15
C SER A 27 -8.49 4.80 -8.89
N LYS A 28 -9.72 4.29 -9.01
CA LYS A 28 -10.58 4.02 -7.85
C LYS A 28 -9.98 2.96 -6.93
N LEU A 29 -9.41 1.89 -7.50
CA LEU A 29 -8.77 0.83 -6.72
C LEU A 29 -7.56 1.34 -5.92
N PHE A 30 -6.67 2.10 -6.55
CA PHE A 30 -5.51 2.68 -5.87
C PHE A 30 -5.92 3.70 -4.80
N ASN A 31 -6.96 4.50 -5.05
CA ASN A 31 -7.48 5.40 -4.02
C ASN A 31 -8.02 4.65 -2.78
N LEU A 32 -8.59 3.45 -2.95
CA LEU A 32 -8.99 2.60 -1.82
C LEU A 32 -7.77 2.05 -1.07
N PHE A 33 -6.72 1.63 -1.78
CA PHE A 33 -5.48 1.17 -1.16
C PHE A 33 -4.77 2.29 -0.40
N THR A 34 -4.65 3.50 -0.94
CA THR A 34 -4.08 4.64 -0.22
C THR A 34 -4.84 4.96 1.07
N GLN A 35 -6.18 4.90 1.06
CA GLN A 35 -6.98 5.08 2.28
C GLN A 35 -6.70 3.98 3.31
N PHE A 36 -6.60 2.73 2.88
CA PHE A 36 -6.25 1.62 3.75
C PHE A 36 -4.83 1.78 4.33
N ASN A 37 -3.86 2.15 3.48
CA ASN A 37 -2.47 2.38 3.88
C ASN A 37 -2.36 3.52 4.90
N ASN A 38 -3.15 4.58 4.77
CA ASN A 38 -3.21 5.66 5.76
C ASN A 38 -3.66 5.16 7.14
N VAL A 39 -4.70 4.33 7.20
CA VAL A 39 -5.18 3.73 8.46
C VAL A 39 -4.11 2.81 9.06
N LEU A 40 -3.45 2.01 8.22
CA LEU A 40 -2.40 1.11 8.68
C LEU A 40 -1.14 1.87 9.17
N THR A 41 -0.79 2.96 8.49
CA THR A 41 0.28 3.89 8.89
C THR A 41 -0.02 4.52 10.26
N ASP A 42 -1.25 4.95 10.50
CA ASP A 42 -1.68 5.47 11.79
C ASP A 42 -1.56 4.40 12.89
N PHE A 43 -2.01 3.17 12.59
CA PHE A 43 -1.86 2.02 13.48
C PHE A 43 -0.39 1.69 13.81
N ASP A 44 0.50 1.69 12.82
CA ASP A 44 1.93 1.40 13.04
C ASP A 44 2.57 2.43 13.97
N ARG A 45 2.22 3.72 13.83
CA ARG A 45 2.71 4.81 14.67
C ARG A 45 2.16 4.77 16.09
N ASP A 46 0.90 4.41 16.23
CA ASP A 46 0.26 4.17 17.52
C ASP A 46 0.94 3.00 18.24
N MET A 47 1.14 1.88 17.56
CA MET A 47 1.83 0.71 18.12
C MET A 47 3.26 1.03 18.52
N TRP A 48 4.00 1.76 17.68
CA TRP A 48 5.34 2.24 18.01
C TRP A 48 5.33 3.09 19.30
N SER A 49 4.35 3.98 19.44
CA SER A 49 4.18 4.83 20.63
C SER A 49 3.81 4.02 21.87
N TYR A 50 2.89 3.05 21.75
CA TYR A 50 2.47 2.20 22.87
C TYR A 50 3.60 1.29 23.36
N ILE A 51 4.42 0.77 22.46
CA ILE A 51 5.64 0.01 22.80
C ILE A 51 6.65 0.92 23.50
N SER A 52 6.84 2.15 23.02
CA SER A 52 7.75 3.13 23.63
C SER A 52 7.32 3.56 25.03
N LEU A 53 6.01 3.67 25.28
CA LEU A 53 5.44 3.94 26.60
C LEU A 53 5.41 2.73 27.53
N GLY A 54 5.76 1.53 27.03
CA GLY A 54 5.82 0.30 27.81
C GLY A 54 4.47 -0.38 28.05
N TYR A 55 3.42 -0.01 27.32
CA TYR A 55 2.13 -0.72 27.36
C TYR A 55 2.26 -2.15 26.82
N PHE A 56 3.15 -2.35 25.83
CA PHE A 56 3.45 -3.65 25.26
C PHE A 56 4.93 -4.00 25.44
N LYS A 57 5.20 -5.28 25.70
CA LYS A 57 6.56 -5.84 25.69
C LYS A 57 6.70 -6.80 24.53
N GLN A 58 7.77 -6.64 23.76
CA GLN A 58 8.09 -7.52 22.64
C GLN A 58 8.86 -8.74 23.14
N ILE A 59 8.56 -9.92 22.59
CA ILE A 59 9.26 -11.17 22.91
C ILE A 59 10.43 -11.32 21.93
N PRO A 60 11.69 -11.29 22.39
CA PRO A 60 12.83 -11.46 21.50
C PRO A 60 12.87 -12.91 20.98
N LYS A 61 13.11 -13.10 19.68
CA LYS A 61 13.40 -14.43 19.14
C LYS A 61 14.86 -14.78 19.43
N ALA A 62 15.11 -16.06 19.69
CA ALA A 62 16.46 -16.54 19.99
C ALA A 62 17.41 -16.27 18.80
N GLY A 63 18.51 -15.57 19.07
CA GLY A 63 19.53 -15.23 18.07
C GLY A 63 19.34 -13.89 17.36
N GLU A 64 18.21 -13.18 17.57
CA GLU A 64 18.04 -11.84 17.02
C GLU A 64 18.79 -10.79 17.85
N VAL A 65 19.44 -9.86 17.16
CA VAL A 65 20.19 -8.75 17.76
C VAL A 65 19.41 -7.46 17.49
N GLY A 66 18.81 -6.87 18.53
CA GLY A 66 18.06 -5.61 18.36
C GLY A 66 18.94 -4.38 18.17
N SER A 67 20.22 -4.44 18.53
CA SER A 67 21.22 -3.40 18.23
C SER A 67 22.64 -3.96 18.30
N SER A 68 23.50 -3.56 17.37
CA SER A 68 24.90 -3.98 17.30
C SER A 68 25.75 -3.48 18.49
N THR A 69 25.33 -2.39 19.14
CA THR A 69 26.06 -1.76 20.26
C THR A 69 25.32 -1.84 21.59
N MET A 70 24.04 -2.25 21.59
CA MET A 70 23.18 -2.29 22.77
C MET A 70 22.48 -3.66 22.90
N PRO A 71 23.06 -4.63 23.64
CA PRO A 71 22.55 -6.01 23.70
C PRO A 71 21.15 -6.19 24.28
N TYR A 72 20.70 -5.26 25.12
CA TYR A 72 19.38 -5.31 25.77
C TYR A 72 18.28 -4.58 24.98
N LYS A 73 18.64 -3.96 23.85
CA LYS A 73 17.71 -3.14 23.08
C LYS A 73 16.79 -4.03 22.24
N ILE A 74 15.49 -3.79 22.34
CA ILE A 74 14.45 -4.44 21.53
C ILE A 74 13.64 -3.32 20.88
N ASN A 75 13.69 -3.22 19.54
CA ASN A 75 13.01 -2.17 18.78
C ASN A 75 11.78 -2.75 18.08
N PRO A 76 10.70 -1.96 17.91
CA PRO A 76 9.53 -2.35 17.12
C PRO A 76 9.82 -2.33 15.61
N ILE A 77 10.84 -3.08 15.16
CA ILE A 77 11.35 -3.06 13.79
C ILE A 77 10.31 -3.45 12.73
N ASP A 78 9.37 -4.32 13.09
CA ASP A 78 8.33 -4.79 12.17
C ASP A 78 7.36 -3.64 11.82
N PHE A 79 6.98 -2.82 12.81
CA PHE A 79 6.14 -1.64 12.62
C PHE A 79 6.88 -0.52 11.88
N GLU A 80 8.17 -0.31 12.20
CA GLU A 80 9.01 0.67 11.48
C GLU A 80 9.19 0.30 10.00
N ASN A 81 9.38 -0.98 9.70
CA ASN A 81 9.47 -1.47 8.33
C ASN A 81 8.12 -1.37 7.60
N SER A 82 7.00 -1.62 8.30
CA SER A 82 5.66 -1.46 7.74
C SER A 82 5.39 0.00 7.33
N ASP A 83 5.52 0.96 8.26
CA ASP A 83 5.32 2.40 8.00
C ASP A 83 6.21 2.89 6.84
N GLY A 84 7.48 2.47 6.80
CA GLY A 84 8.41 2.82 5.73
C GLY A 84 8.06 2.26 4.35
N ASN A 85 7.47 1.07 4.27
CA ASN A 85 7.05 0.47 3.00
C ASN A 85 5.70 1.02 2.53
N LEU A 86 4.76 1.29 3.45
CA LEU A 86 3.47 1.88 3.12
C LEU A 86 3.64 3.26 2.48
N GLY A 87 4.54 4.10 3.01
CA GLY A 87 4.86 5.39 2.41
C GLY A 87 5.48 5.29 0.99
N GLN A 88 6.24 4.23 0.70
CA GLN A 88 6.79 3.98 -0.64
C GLN A 88 5.74 3.48 -1.62
N LEU A 89 4.79 2.65 -1.17
CA LEU A 89 3.68 2.16 -1.98
C LEU A 89 2.78 3.30 -2.42
N ASP A 90 2.41 4.21 -1.52
CA ASP A 90 1.57 5.36 -1.85
C ASP A 90 2.23 6.29 -2.88
N LEU A 91 3.55 6.46 -2.81
CA LEU A 91 4.31 7.21 -3.82
C LEU A 91 4.31 6.49 -5.18
N THR A 92 4.44 5.16 -5.16
CA THR A 92 4.45 4.34 -6.38
C THR A 92 3.08 4.37 -7.07
N ASP A 93 2.00 4.23 -6.31
CA ASP A 93 0.63 4.32 -6.83
C ASP A 93 0.38 5.68 -7.49
N LEU A 94 0.85 6.77 -6.87
CA LEU A 94 0.78 8.10 -7.44
C LEU A 94 1.53 8.21 -8.77
N ILE A 95 2.73 7.64 -8.87
CA ILE A 95 3.53 7.64 -10.10
C ILE A 95 2.83 6.84 -11.20
N VAL A 96 2.25 5.69 -10.88
CA VAL A 96 1.50 4.87 -11.83
C VAL A 96 0.29 5.63 -12.35
N LEU A 97 -0.53 6.24 -11.47
CA LEU A 97 -1.69 7.02 -11.90
C LEU A 97 -1.28 8.20 -12.79
N ARG A 98 -0.21 8.91 -12.43
CA ARG A 98 0.34 9.99 -13.25
C ARG A 98 0.76 9.50 -14.64
N ASN A 99 1.41 8.34 -14.73
CA ASN A 99 1.86 7.75 -15.99
C ASN A 99 0.70 7.23 -16.85
N LEU A 100 -0.41 6.82 -16.23
CA LEU A 100 -1.64 6.42 -16.90
C LEU A 100 -2.50 7.63 -17.35
N GLY A 101 -2.02 8.86 -17.15
CA GLY A 101 -2.78 10.07 -17.46
C GLY A 101 -3.94 10.34 -16.49
N MET A 102 -4.03 9.57 -15.40
CA MET A 102 -5.05 9.73 -14.37
C MET A 102 -4.60 10.82 -13.41
N GLY A 103 -5.01 12.06 -13.69
CA GLY A 103 -4.82 13.18 -12.77
C GLY A 103 -5.55 12.91 -11.46
N LEU A 104 -4.84 12.96 -10.33
CA LEU A 104 -5.48 12.96 -9.01
C LEU A 104 -6.37 14.20 -8.89
N GLY A 105 -7.68 14.00 -9.07
CA GLY A 105 -8.66 14.86 -8.44
C GLY A 105 -8.53 14.68 -6.93
N ARG A 106 -7.63 15.43 -6.28
CA ARG A 106 -7.70 15.65 -4.83
C ARG A 106 -9.02 16.39 -4.55
N SER A 107 -10.11 15.63 -4.45
CA SER A 107 -11.22 16.00 -3.59
C SER A 107 -10.72 15.85 -2.17
N LEU A 108 -10.92 16.91 -1.38
CA LEU A 108 -10.79 16.90 0.07
C LEU A 108 -11.57 15.73 0.69
#